data_AF-A0A7S1Y7A9-F1
#
_entry.id   AF-A0A7S1Y7A9-F1
#
_cell.length_a   1.000
_cell.length_b   1.000
_cell.length_c   1.000
_cell.angle_alpha   90.00
_cell.angle_beta   90.00
_cell.angle_gamma   90.00
#
_symmetry.space_group_name_H-M   'P 1'
#
loop_
_entity.id
_entity.type
_entity.pdbx_description
1 polymer ?
#
loop_
_entity_poly.entity_id
_entity_poly.type
_entity_poly.pdbx_seq_one_letter_code
_entity_poly.pdbx_strand_id
1 'polypeptide(L)'
;STGTDEEDDDDDEEDDDLCPLGNWVNNQRTEYRVYQKRTKGKAGPLTPERIAKLNAIDFQWNPGKQAEYDNAWNTMFQELVDFQQKYNTTKVPKLGCKDDKNDPPFRKLFGWIEGQLAAYNKLMRNQPTSLTPDRLRRLESIGMSWNTR
;
A
#
# COMPACT_ATOMS: atom_id res chain seq x y z
N SER A 1 -0.17 -58.93 -43.20
CA SER A 1 -0.23 -58.20 -41.93
C SER A 1 0.47 -56.88 -42.09
N THR A 2 -0.30 -55.81 -42.23
CA THR A 2 0.17 -54.43 -42.24
C THR A 2 -0.92 -53.62 -41.59
N GLY A 3 -0.61 -53.01 -40.46
CA GLY A 3 -1.53 -52.25 -39.63
C GLY A 3 -0.74 -51.76 -38.44
N THR A 4 0.16 -50.81 -38.69
CA THR A 4 0.70 -49.93 -37.66
C THR A 4 -0.36 -48.86 -37.45
N ASP A 5 -1.07 -48.95 -36.33
CA ASP A 5 -1.87 -47.86 -35.78
C ASP A 5 -0.89 -46.73 -35.38
N GLU A 6 -0.95 -45.62 -36.12
CA GLU A 6 -0.36 -44.35 -35.70
C GLU A 6 -1.43 -43.64 -34.87
N GLU A 7 -1.15 -43.50 -33.57
CA GLU A 7 -1.88 -42.62 -32.67
C GLU A 7 -1.49 -41.18 -33.00
N ASP A 8 -2.38 -40.45 -33.67
CA ASP A 8 -2.28 -39.00 -33.77
C ASP A 8 -3.01 -38.40 -32.55
N ASP A 9 -2.21 -38.10 -31.53
CA ASP A 9 -2.52 -37.14 -30.46
C ASP A 9 -2.76 -35.78 -31.12
N ASP A 10 -4.04 -35.41 -31.33
CA ASP A 10 -4.42 -34.04 -31.67
C ASP A 10 -4.11 -33.14 -30.46
N ASP A 11 -3.02 -32.39 -30.61
CA ASP A 11 -2.53 -31.29 -29.78
C ASP A 11 -3.70 -30.38 -29.33
N ASP A 12 -4.08 -30.49 -28.05
CA ASP A 12 -4.81 -29.45 -27.33
C ASP A 12 -3.87 -28.24 -27.17
N GLU A 13 -3.73 -27.46 -28.25
CA GLU A 13 -3.13 -26.12 -28.22
C GLU A 13 -4.12 -25.18 -27.49
N GLU A 14 -4.18 -25.31 -26.16
CA GLU A 14 -4.74 -24.27 -25.30
C GLU A 14 -3.84 -23.04 -25.39
N ASP A 15 -4.12 -22.22 -26.41
CA ASP A 15 -3.57 -20.88 -26.58
C ASP A 15 -4.04 -20.02 -25.38
N ASP A 16 -3.18 -20.02 -24.35
CA ASP A 16 -3.26 -19.26 -23.11
C ASP A 16 -3.22 -17.76 -23.45
N ASP A 17 -4.38 -17.23 -23.85
CA ASP A 17 -4.62 -15.81 -24.09
C ASP A 17 -4.62 -15.07 -22.74
N LEU A 18 -3.41 -14.96 -22.18
CA LEU A 18 -3.06 -14.21 -20.99
C LEU A 18 -3.50 -12.75 -21.18
N CYS A 19 -4.69 -12.47 -20.69
CA CYS A 19 -5.44 -11.23 -20.75
C CYS A 19 -4.55 -9.97 -20.95
N PRO A 20 -4.72 -9.20 -22.04
CA PRO A 20 -3.96 -7.98 -22.32
C PRO A 20 -3.92 -6.97 -21.15
N LEU A 21 -4.96 -6.96 -20.32
CA LEU A 21 -5.01 -6.16 -19.10
C LEU A 21 -4.02 -6.64 -18.03
N GLY A 22 -3.85 -7.95 -17.86
CA GLY A 22 -2.88 -8.54 -16.93
C GLY A 22 -1.45 -8.15 -17.28
N ASN A 23 -1.10 -8.23 -18.57
CA ASN A 23 0.20 -7.77 -19.08
C ASN A 23 0.41 -6.26 -18.85
N TRP A 24 -0.61 -5.45 -19.10
CA TRP A 24 -0.55 -4.02 -18.83
C TRP A 24 -0.34 -3.71 -17.34
N VAL A 25 -1.06 -4.40 -16.45
CA VAL A 25 -0.94 -4.27 -14.98
C VAL A 25 0.47 -4.64 -14.53
N ASN A 26 1.01 -5.77 -15.00
CA ASN A 26 2.37 -6.19 -14.65
C ASN A 26 3.42 -5.20 -15.16
N ASN A 27 3.22 -4.65 -16.35
CA ASN A 27 4.08 -3.59 -16.88
C ASN A 27 4.07 -2.34 -15.98
N GLN A 28 2.90 -1.92 -15.49
CA GLN A 28 2.82 -0.79 -14.54
C GLN A 28 3.67 -1.08 -13.29
N ARG A 29 3.52 -2.25 -12.71
CA ARG A 29 4.24 -2.66 -11.48
C ARG A 29 5.76 -2.68 -11.68
N THR A 30 6.22 -3.21 -12.80
CA THR A 30 7.65 -3.20 -13.16
C THR A 30 8.18 -1.79 -13.27
N GLU A 31 7.48 -0.92 -13.99
CA GLU A 31 7.88 0.47 -14.15
C GLU A 31 7.92 1.24 -12.82
N TYR A 32 6.99 0.95 -11.90
CA TYR A 32 6.97 1.58 -10.58
C TYR A 32 8.14 1.13 -9.70
N ARG A 33 8.53 -0.15 -9.74
CA ARG A 33 9.73 -0.62 -9.03
C ARG A 33 10.99 0.07 -9.56
N VAL A 34 11.06 0.28 -10.88
CA VAL A 34 12.17 1.04 -11.48
C VAL A 34 12.09 2.50 -11.03
N TYR A 35 10.90 3.13 -11.04
CA TYR A 35 10.67 4.47 -10.53
C TYR A 35 11.15 4.65 -9.09
N GLN A 36 10.81 3.72 -8.19
CA GLN A 36 11.19 3.75 -6.79
C GLN A 36 12.71 3.60 -6.54
N LYS A 37 13.40 2.83 -7.39
CA LYS A 37 14.85 2.60 -7.29
C LYS A 37 15.70 3.70 -7.93
N ARG A 38 15.08 4.65 -8.65
CA ARG A 38 15.82 5.72 -9.33
C ARG A 38 16.36 6.73 -8.32
N THR A 39 17.68 6.82 -8.26
CA THR A 39 18.38 8.03 -7.81
C THR A 39 18.22 9.10 -8.89
N LYS A 40 17.73 10.28 -8.48
CA LYS A 40 17.56 11.53 -9.24
C LYS A 40 18.21 11.53 -10.65
N GLY A 41 17.43 11.32 -11.73
CA GLY A 41 17.86 11.74 -13.07
C GLY A 41 17.51 10.88 -14.28
N LYS A 42 17.10 9.61 -14.14
CA LYS A 42 16.65 8.82 -15.31
C LYS A 42 15.13 8.87 -15.45
N ALA A 43 14.62 9.62 -16.42
CA ALA A 43 13.21 9.59 -16.79
C ALA A 43 12.86 8.20 -17.37
N GLY A 44 11.71 7.68 -17.00
CA GLY A 44 11.13 6.51 -17.64
C GLY A 44 9.65 6.74 -17.88
N PRO A 45 8.95 5.77 -18.47
CA PRO A 45 7.60 5.99 -18.99
C PRO A 45 6.55 6.23 -17.90
N LEU A 46 6.87 5.90 -16.64
CA LEU A 46 5.99 6.17 -15.50
C LEU A 46 6.21 7.58 -14.96
N THR A 47 5.25 8.46 -15.21
CA THR A 47 5.24 9.85 -14.72
C THR A 47 4.59 9.97 -13.34
N PRO A 48 4.91 11.01 -12.54
CA PRO A 48 4.22 11.30 -11.30
C PRO A 48 2.70 11.45 -11.46
N GLU A 49 2.21 12.04 -12.56
CA GLU A 49 0.76 12.16 -12.78
C GLU A 49 0.11 10.79 -12.99
N ARG A 50 0.78 9.88 -13.71
CA ARG A 50 0.27 8.51 -13.92
C ARG A 50 0.23 7.73 -12.62
N ILE A 51 1.23 7.90 -11.76
CA ILE A 51 1.24 7.33 -10.40
C ILE A 51 0.06 7.87 -9.58
N ALA A 52 -0.16 9.19 -9.61
CA ALA A 52 -1.27 9.81 -8.88
C ALA A 52 -2.64 9.28 -9.34
N LYS A 53 -2.85 9.13 -10.65
CA LYS A 53 -4.10 8.56 -11.21
C LYS A 53 -4.32 7.10 -10.79
N LEU A 54 -3.26 6.29 -10.81
CA LEU A 54 -3.34 4.89 -10.39
C LEU A 54 -3.53 4.77 -8.87
N ASN A 55 -2.90 5.64 -8.08
CA ASN A 55 -3.13 5.71 -6.64
C ASN A 55 -4.56 6.16 -6.29
N ALA A 56 -5.18 7.02 -7.12
CA ALA A 56 -6.56 7.47 -6.91
C ALA A 56 -7.60 6.35 -7.06
N ILE A 57 -7.24 5.24 -7.70
CA ILE A 57 -8.08 4.03 -7.81
C ILE A 57 -7.54 2.88 -6.94
N ASP A 58 -6.72 3.18 -5.94
CA ASP A 58 -6.08 2.20 -5.05
C ASP A 58 -5.32 1.09 -5.80
N PHE A 59 -4.66 1.44 -6.91
CA PHE A 59 -3.92 0.49 -7.73
C PHE A 59 -2.81 -0.21 -6.94
N GLN A 60 -2.89 -1.54 -6.86
CA GLN A 60 -1.91 -2.33 -6.09
C GLN A 60 -0.63 -2.59 -6.88
N TRP A 61 0.41 -1.81 -6.55
CA TRP A 61 1.74 -1.90 -7.16
C TRP A 61 2.54 -3.15 -6.77
N ASN A 62 2.30 -3.72 -5.58
CA ASN A 62 3.06 -4.85 -5.04
C ASN A 62 2.13 -5.96 -4.51
N PRO A 63 1.42 -6.69 -5.39
CA PRO A 63 0.53 -7.78 -4.98
C PRO A 63 1.32 -8.82 -4.17
N GLY A 64 0.82 -9.17 -2.99
CA GLY A 64 1.48 -10.03 -2.01
C GLY A 64 1.40 -9.44 -0.61
N LYS A 65 2.13 -10.03 0.35
CA LYS A 65 2.12 -9.58 1.77
C LYS A 65 2.37 -8.08 1.93
N GLN A 66 3.20 -7.50 1.06
CA GLN A 66 3.45 -6.05 1.06
C GLN A 66 2.21 -5.22 0.69
N ALA A 67 1.41 -5.65 -0.30
CA ALA A 67 0.13 -5.00 -0.61
C ALA A 67 -0.86 -5.12 0.54
N GLU A 68 -0.92 -6.26 1.23
CA GLU A 68 -1.76 -6.40 2.43
C GLU A 68 -1.35 -5.40 3.51
N TYR A 69 -0.05 -5.23 3.76
CA TYR A 69 0.46 -4.22 4.68
C TYR A 69 0.18 -2.79 4.22
N ASP A 70 0.29 -2.51 2.93
CA ASP A 70 0.00 -1.18 2.37
C ASP A 70 -1.49 -0.86 2.43
N ASN A 71 -2.36 -1.83 2.13
CA ASN A 71 -3.81 -1.70 2.27
C ASN A 71 -4.21 -1.48 3.73
N ALA A 72 -3.69 -2.28 4.66
CA ALA A 72 -3.95 -2.11 6.09
C ALA A 72 -3.47 -0.73 6.57
N TRP A 73 -2.32 -0.24 6.08
CA TRP A 73 -1.84 1.10 6.38
C TRP A 73 -2.77 2.18 5.80
N ASN A 74 -3.23 2.01 4.56
CA ASN A 74 -4.16 2.94 3.91
C ASN A 74 -5.51 3.01 4.63
N THR A 75 -6.06 1.88 5.06
CA THR A 75 -7.31 1.84 5.85
C THR A 75 -7.17 2.64 7.13
N MET A 76 -6.11 2.42 7.90
CA MET A 76 -5.87 3.15 9.15
C MET A 76 -5.58 4.64 8.91
N PHE A 77 -4.88 4.97 7.82
CA PHE A 77 -4.69 6.36 7.41
C PHE A 77 -6.02 7.03 7.10
N GLN A 78 -6.93 6.36 6.38
CA GLN A 78 -8.24 6.88 6.08
C GLN A 78 -9.08 7.07 7.36
N GLU A 79 -9.04 6.11 8.29
CA GLU A 79 -9.68 6.28 9.60
C GLU A 79 -9.13 7.51 10.36
N LEU A 80 -7.83 7.79 10.25
CA LEU A 80 -7.23 8.99 10.84
C LEU A 80 -7.70 10.27 10.14
N VAL A 81 -7.84 10.25 8.81
CA VAL A 81 -8.39 11.37 8.04
C VAL A 81 -9.82 11.64 8.48
N ASP A 82 -10.67 10.62 8.57
CA ASP A 82 -12.06 10.75 8.99
C ASP A 82 -12.17 11.26 10.43
N PHE A 83 -11.29 10.78 11.32
CA PHE A 83 -11.18 11.27 12.69
C PHE A 83 -10.74 12.75 12.74
N GLN A 84 -9.74 13.12 11.94
CA GLN A 84 -9.26 14.51 11.85
C GLN A 84 -10.35 15.43 11.30
N GLN A 85 -11.12 15.02 10.30
CA GLN A 85 -12.25 15.79 9.79
C GLN A 85 -13.36 15.95 10.85
N LYS A 86 -13.63 14.90 11.62
CA LYS A 86 -14.71 14.90 12.62
C LYS A 86 -14.38 15.69 13.89
N TYR A 87 -13.15 15.58 14.38
CA TYR A 87 -12.73 16.15 15.67
C TYR A 87 -11.73 17.30 15.54
N ASN A 88 -11.34 17.65 14.32
CA ASN A 88 -10.33 18.67 14.01
C ASN A 88 -9.00 18.44 14.76
N THR A 89 -8.65 17.18 14.99
CA THR A 89 -7.46 16.78 15.75
C THR A 89 -6.97 15.43 15.28
N THR A 90 -5.65 15.25 15.26
CA THR A 90 -5.00 13.95 15.02
C THR A 90 -4.64 13.24 16.32
N LYS A 91 -4.98 13.81 17.48
CA LYS A 91 -4.68 13.26 18.79
C LYS A 91 -5.80 12.34 19.24
N VAL A 92 -5.65 11.06 18.91
CA VAL A 92 -6.57 10.02 19.36
C VAL A 92 -6.31 9.70 20.84
N PRO A 93 -7.34 9.66 21.71
CA PRO A 93 -7.16 9.29 23.12
C PRO A 93 -6.79 7.81 23.31
N LYS A 94 -5.92 7.52 24.29
CA LYS A 94 -5.38 6.17 24.60
C LYS A 94 -6.42 5.16 25.10
N LEU A 95 -7.59 5.62 25.57
CA LEU A 95 -8.79 4.91 26.05
C LEU A 95 -9.36 5.71 27.24
N GLY A 96 -10.68 5.92 27.30
CA GLY A 96 -11.34 6.35 28.54
C GLY A 96 -12.59 7.23 28.42
N CYS A 97 -13.67 6.77 27.79
CA CYS A 97 -14.99 6.98 28.38
C CYS A 97 -15.52 5.61 28.79
N LYS A 98 -15.86 5.45 30.08
CA LYS A 98 -16.11 4.15 30.73
C LYS A 98 -17.51 3.58 30.44
N ASP A 99 -18.25 4.17 29.50
CA ASP A 99 -19.69 3.93 29.38
C ASP A 99 -20.13 3.23 28.10
N ASP A 100 -19.22 2.66 27.31
CA ASP A 100 -19.62 1.79 26.21
C ASP A 100 -19.01 0.39 26.38
N LYS A 101 -19.90 -0.59 26.57
CA LYS A 101 -19.57 -2.02 26.68
C LYS A 101 -19.17 -2.63 25.32
N ASN A 102 -19.12 -1.82 24.28
CA ASN A 102 -18.63 -2.18 22.96
C ASN A 102 -17.27 -1.51 22.71
N ASP A 103 -16.36 -2.24 22.06
CA ASP A 103 -15.00 -1.85 21.70
C ASP A 103 -14.88 -0.33 21.41
N PRO A 104 -14.16 0.46 22.23
CA PRO A 104 -14.08 1.90 22.04
C PRO A 104 -13.48 2.20 20.65
N PRO A 105 -14.16 3.05 19.84
CA PRO A 105 -14.06 3.03 18.37
C PRO A 105 -12.66 3.32 17.81
N PHE A 106 -11.72 3.80 18.63
CA PHE A 106 -10.41 4.27 18.17
C PHE A 106 -9.23 3.56 18.83
N ARG A 107 -9.44 2.44 19.55
CA ARG A 107 -8.32 1.70 20.18
C ARG A 107 -7.29 1.20 19.16
N LYS A 108 -7.78 0.66 18.04
CA LYS A 108 -6.94 0.19 16.93
C LYS A 108 -6.18 1.35 16.28
N LEU A 109 -6.90 2.45 15.99
CA LEU A 109 -6.32 3.67 15.45
C LEU A 109 -5.24 4.28 16.37
N PHE A 110 -5.49 4.31 17.68
CA PHE A 110 -4.49 4.73 18.67
C PHE A 110 -3.23 3.87 18.63
N GLY A 111 -3.39 2.54 18.67
CA GLY A 111 -2.25 1.61 18.57
C GLY A 111 -1.48 1.76 17.25
N TRP A 112 -2.18 2.04 16.15
CA TRP A 112 -1.55 2.32 14.86
C TRP A 112 -0.75 3.62 14.86
N ILE A 113 -1.29 4.70 15.45
CA ILE A 113 -0.59 5.98 15.64
C ILE A 113 0.70 5.79 16.44
N GLU A 114 0.65 5.06 17.55
CA GLU A 114 1.84 4.73 18.36
C GLU A 114 2.90 3.96 17.52
N GLY A 115 2.44 3.06 16.66
CA GLY A 115 3.28 2.37 15.68
C GLY A 115 3.98 3.34 14.72
N GLN A 116 3.27 4.36 14.22
CA GLN A 116 3.87 5.40 13.36
C GLN A 116 4.88 6.25 14.13
N LEU A 117 4.59 6.65 15.37
CA LEU A 117 5.53 7.39 16.22
C LEU A 117 6.82 6.60 16.48
N ALA A 118 6.70 5.30 16.77
CA ALA A 118 7.85 4.43 16.94
C ALA A 118 8.67 4.28 15.64
N ALA A 119 7.99 4.17 14.49
CA ALA A 119 8.62 4.11 13.18
C ALA A 119 9.35 5.41 12.81
N TYR A 120 8.81 6.57 13.20
CA TYR A 120 9.43 7.88 13.06
C TYR A 120 10.65 8.04 13.98
N ASN A 121 10.57 7.57 15.22
CA ASN A 121 11.73 7.56 16.13
C ASN A 121 12.89 6.71 15.59
N LYS A 122 12.59 5.58 14.94
CA LYS A 122 13.60 4.78 14.23
C LYS A 122 14.20 5.57 13.06
N LEU A 123 13.39 6.26 12.28
CA LEU A 123 13.84 7.13 11.19
C LEU A 123 14.82 8.19 11.69
N MET A 124 14.50 8.87 12.79
CA MET A 124 15.34 9.89 13.42
C MET A 124 16.66 9.36 13.98
N ARG A 125 16.72 8.06 14.28
CA ARG A 125 17.93 7.36 14.74
C ARG A 125 18.71 6.72 13.58
N ASN A 126 18.37 7.03 12.33
CA ASN A 126 18.93 6.40 11.13
C ASN A 126 18.81 4.86 11.13
N GLN A 127 17.77 4.33 11.76
CA GLN A 127 17.49 2.90 11.79
C GLN A 127 16.51 2.51 10.68
N PRO A 128 16.56 1.25 10.18
CA PRO A 128 15.58 0.73 9.25
C PRO A 128 14.15 0.85 9.82
N THR A 129 13.23 1.38 9.02
CA THR A 129 11.85 1.63 9.41
C THR A 129 10.88 1.32 8.27
N SER A 130 9.63 0.98 8.63
CA SER A 130 8.52 0.81 7.69
C SER A 130 7.85 2.13 7.30
N LEU A 131 8.31 3.25 7.87
CA LEU A 131 7.86 4.60 7.51
C LEU A 131 8.58 5.06 6.25
N THR A 132 7.94 4.85 5.09
CA THR A 132 8.45 5.32 3.80
C THR A 132 8.31 6.84 3.70
N PRO A 133 9.10 7.51 2.83
CA PRO A 133 8.96 8.96 2.60
C PRO A 133 7.54 9.36 2.14
N ASP A 134 6.84 8.47 1.44
CA ASP A 134 5.47 8.72 1.01
C ASP A 134 4.47 8.71 2.16
N ARG A 135 4.58 7.70 3.05
CA ARG A 135 3.78 7.61 4.28
C ARG A 135 4.02 8.82 5.18
N LEU A 136 5.28 9.26 5.31
CA LEU A 136 5.64 10.47 6.05
C LEU A 136 4.92 11.70 5.49
N ARG A 137 5.01 11.95 4.17
CA ARG A 137 4.34 13.08 3.52
C ARG A 137 2.82 13.07 3.73
N ARG A 138 2.18 11.89 3.65
CA ARG A 138 0.74 11.75 3.88
C ARG A 138 0.36 12.09 5.31
N LEU A 139 1.13 11.64 6.30
CA LEU A 139 0.90 11.97 7.71
C LEU A 139 1.16 13.45 8.01
N GLU A 140 2.16 14.06 7.38
CA GLU A 140 2.40 15.51 7.47
C GLU A 140 1.26 16.32 6.83
N SER A 141 0.67 15.85 5.72
CA SER A 141 -0.41 16.57 5.04
C SER A 141 -1.69 16.71 5.88
N ILE A 142 -1.92 15.81 6.84
CA ILE A 142 -3.05 15.87 7.76
C ILE A 142 -2.70 16.61 9.07
N GLY A 143 -1.50 17.19 9.16
CA GLY A 143 -1.04 17.92 10.34
C GLY A 143 -0.72 17.01 11.52
N MET A 144 -0.32 15.76 11.28
CA MET A 144 -0.01 14.83 12.37
C MET A 144 1.17 15.34 13.20
N SER A 145 0.94 15.51 14.50
CA SER A 145 2.00 15.93 15.43
C SER A 145 2.85 14.75 15.89
N TRP A 146 4.16 14.81 15.66
CA TRP A 146 5.16 13.80 16.06
C TRP A 146 5.66 13.96 17.50
N ASN A 147 4.87 14.58 18.38
CA ASN A 147 5.32 14.91 19.73
C ASN A 147 5.54 13.64 20.57
N THR A 148 6.81 13.21 20.67
CA THR A 148 7.29 12.20 21.60
C THR A 148 7.63 12.90 22.91
N ARG A 149 6.64 13.10 23.77
CA ARG A 149 6.87 13.57 25.15
C ARG A 149 6.73 12.42 26.11
#